data_AF-A0A7V9KYU3-F1
#
_entry.id   AF-A0A7V9KYU3-F1
#
_cell.length_a   1.000
_cell.length_b   1.000
_cell.length_c   1.000
_cell.angle_alpha   90.00
_cell.angle_beta   90.00
_cell.angle_gamma   90.00
#
_symmetry.space_group_name_H-M   'P 1'
#
loop_
_entity.id
_entity.type
_entity.pdbx_description
1 polymer ?
#
loop_
_entity_poly.entity_id
_entity_poly.type
_entity_poly.pdbx_seq_one_letter_code
_entity_poly.pdbx_strand_id
1 'polypeptide(L)'
;MRRPGRFQWLVVLMCAASVVLAAGGTARAQDVPTVSDPTVSGSTVVERIAKFREETWRWQRLMRRPRTPYYGYPERWTSEVFRQWALEVWRGRALRMRAAAGSPPRLSAWLCIHRREGPWTANTGNGYYGGLQMDLTFQRMYGLYLLRSKGRAHRWTPTEQIWIAVRAYRSGRGFYPWPNAARACGLI
;
A
#
# COMPACT_ATOMS: atom_id res chain seq x y z
N MET A 1 4.72 34.27 -53.99
CA MET A 1 3.48 35.05 -53.85
C MET A 1 3.16 35.22 -52.37
N ARG A 2 3.09 36.50 -51.94
CA ARG A 2 2.59 37.13 -50.69
C ARG A 2 2.38 36.28 -49.41
N ARG A 3 3.23 36.52 -48.40
CA ARG A 3 2.83 36.71 -46.98
C ARG A 3 2.30 38.16 -46.81
N PRO A 4 1.83 38.68 -45.64
CA PRO A 4 1.45 38.10 -44.33
C PRO A 4 0.11 38.69 -43.76
N GLY A 5 -0.29 38.31 -42.54
CA GLY A 5 -1.34 39.00 -41.77
C GLY A 5 -1.10 38.91 -40.27
N ARG A 6 -0.19 39.73 -39.74
CA ARG A 6 -0.06 40.05 -38.31
C ARG A 6 -1.13 41.08 -37.97
N PHE A 7 -1.96 40.85 -36.96
CA PHE A 7 -2.82 41.89 -36.38
C PHE A 7 -2.34 42.21 -34.97
N GLN A 8 -1.74 43.39 -34.88
CA GLN A 8 -1.20 44.02 -33.70
C GLN A 8 -2.20 45.08 -33.29
N TRP A 9 -2.79 44.95 -32.11
CA TRP A 9 -3.51 46.06 -31.47
C TRP A 9 -2.67 46.54 -30.29
N LEU A 10 -1.99 47.66 -30.54
CA LEU A 10 -1.49 48.57 -29.52
C LEU A 10 -2.70 49.33 -28.96
N VAL A 11 -2.93 49.25 -27.66
CA VAL A 11 -3.67 50.29 -26.92
C VAL A 11 -2.74 50.80 -25.83
N VAL A 12 -2.34 52.06 -25.99
CA VAL A 12 -1.65 52.90 -25.02
C VAL A 12 -2.72 53.74 -24.31
N LEU A 13 -2.72 53.73 -22.98
CA LEU A 13 -3.29 54.76 -22.10
C LEU A 13 -2.79 54.46 -20.67
N MET A 14 -1.66 55.04 -20.25
CA MET A 14 -1.52 56.28 -19.47
C MET A 14 -2.29 56.34 -18.14
N CYS A 15 -1.49 56.31 -17.07
CA CYS A 15 -1.60 57.04 -15.79
C CYS A 15 -2.77 56.76 -14.84
N ALA A 16 -2.46 56.04 -13.75
CA ALA A 16 -2.66 56.57 -12.39
C ALA A 16 -1.66 55.88 -11.44
N ALA A 17 -0.67 56.64 -10.98
CA ALA A 17 0.18 56.25 -9.87
C ALA A 17 -0.62 56.42 -8.58
N SER A 18 -0.93 55.33 -7.89
CA SER A 18 -1.32 55.36 -6.49
C SER A 18 -0.18 54.75 -5.69
N VAL A 19 0.65 55.63 -5.13
CA VAL A 19 1.60 55.28 -4.07
C VAL A 19 0.78 54.94 -2.84
N VAL A 20 0.61 53.66 -2.56
CA VAL A 20 0.22 53.18 -1.23
C VAL A 20 1.49 52.77 -0.53
N LEU A 21 1.95 53.61 0.39
CA LEU A 21 2.94 53.24 1.41
C LEU A 21 2.30 52.19 2.32
N ALA A 22 2.48 50.91 2.00
CA ALA A 22 2.24 49.82 2.95
C ALA A 22 3.54 49.61 3.75
N ALA A 23 3.45 49.89 5.05
CA ALA A 23 4.52 49.73 6.02
C ALA A 23 5.18 48.34 5.93
N GLY A 24 6.50 48.31 6.08
CA GLY A 24 7.29 47.09 6.11
C GLY A 24 6.81 46.14 7.20
N GLY A 25 6.14 45.07 6.78
CA GLY A 25 6.02 43.82 7.53
C GLY A 25 7.00 42.84 6.92
N THR A 26 8.09 42.54 7.63
CA THR A 26 8.94 41.40 7.30
C THR A 26 8.08 40.14 7.39
N ALA A 27 7.72 39.57 6.25
CA ALA A 27 7.15 38.24 6.20
C ALA A 27 8.21 37.27 6.76
N ARG A 28 8.07 36.93 8.05
CA ARG A 28 8.74 35.77 8.63
C ARG A 28 8.48 34.60 7.68
N ALA A 29 9.54 33.99 7.16
CA ALA A 29 9.46 32.65 6.62
C ALA A 29 8.78 31.80 7.71
N GLN A 30 7.52 31.42 7.46
CA GLN A 30 6.82 30.50 8.33
C GLN A 30 7.58 29.18 8.23
N ASP A 31 8.18 28.77 9.34
CA ASP A 31 8.67 27.42 9.53
C ASP A 31 7.57 26.46 9.08
N VAL A 32 7.76 25.84 7.92
CA VAL A 32 6.93 24.72 7.49
C VAL A 32 7.11 23.68 8.60
N PRO A 33 6.04 23.28 9.32
CA PRO A 33 6.16 22.24 10.32
C PRO A 33 6.63 21.00 9.56
N THR A 34 7.89 20.64 9.76
CA THR A 34 8.37 19.33 9.37
C THR A 34 7.46 18.37 10.10
N VAL A 35 6.57 17.69 9.37
CA VAL A 35 5.75 16.62 9.91
C VAL A 35 6.74 15.57 10.39
N SER A 36 7.11 15.66 11.66
CA SER A 36 7.96 14.72 12.33
C SER A 36 7.15 13.44 12.44
N ASP A 37 7.40 12.51 11.52
CA ASP A 37 6.91 11.14 11.64
C ASP A 37 7.33 10.65 13.03
N PRO A 38 6.39 10.34 13.95
CA PRO A 38 6.71 10.01 15.34
C PRO A 38 7.60 8.77 15.44
N THR A 39 7.75 8.00 14.36
CA THR A 39 8.70 6.88 14.30
C THR A 39 10.16 7.29 14.05
N VAL A 40 10.43 8.55 13.71
CA VAL A 40 11.78 9.11 13.54
C VAL A 40 12.36 9.63 14.86
N SER A 41 11.51 9.96 15.83
CA SER A 41 11.88 10.71 17.05
C SER A 41 12.64 9.92 18.12
N GLY A 42 13.31 8.82 17.78
CA GLY A 42 14.10 8.03 18.73
C GLY A 42 14.71 6.72 18.21
N SER A 43 14.39 6.30 16.98
CA SER A 43 14.91 5.04 16.42
C SER A 43 16.26 5.21 15.72
N THR A 44 17.19 4.27 15.89
CA THR A 44 18.45 4.26 15.14
C THR A 44 18.24 3.98 13.64
N VAL A 45 19.18 4.38 12.78
CA VAL A 45 19.10 4.08 11.32
C VAL A 45 18.99 2.57 11.07
N VAL A 46 19.66 1.76 11.89
CA VAL A 46 19.62 0.29 11.83
C VAL A 46 18.23 -0.25 12.19
N GLU A 47 17.55 0.30 13.20
CA GLU A 47 16.17 -0.08 13.53
C GLU A 47 15.20 0.29 12.40
N ARG A 48 15.38 1.45 11.78
CA ARG A 48 14.56 1.86 10.63
C ARG A 48 14.76 0.92 9.43
N ILE A 49 16.00 0.50 9.17
CA ILE A 49 16.31 -0.55 8.18
C ILE A 49 15.58 -1.85 8.53
N ALA A 50 15.65 -2.29 9.78
CA ALA A 50 15.00 -3.51 10.25
C ALA A 50 13.47 -3.45 10.04
N LYS A 51 12.83 -2.33 10.37
CA LYS A 51 11.40 -2.09 10.15
C LYS A 51 10.99 -2.25 8.69
N PHE A 52 11.69 -1.60 7.76
CA PHE A 52 11.38 -1.71 6.33
C PHE A 52 11.69 -3.10 5.77
N ARG A 53 12.73 -3.76 6.29
CA ARG A 53 13.07 -5.16 5.95
C ARG A 53 11.97 -6.12 6.35
N GLU A 54 11.49 -6.02 7.59
CA GLU A 54 10.39 -6.84 8.09
C GLU A 54 9.09 -6.58 7.32
N GLU A 55 8.79 -5.33 7.00
CA GLU A 55 7.64 -5.01 6.16
C GLU A 55 7.77 -5.64 4.76
N THR A 56 8.94 -5.53 4.13
CA THR A 56 9.21 -6.16 2.83
C THR A 56 8.94 -7.67 2.91
N TRP A 57 9.49 -8.34 3.92
CA TRP A 57 9.33 -9.77 4.12
C TRP A 57 7.90 -10.18 4.48
N ARG A 58 7.16 -9.36 5.23
CA ARG A 58 5.74 -9.57 5.54
C ARG A 58 4.92 -9.66 4.26
N TRP A 59 5.08 -8.68 3.38
CA TRP A 59 4.36 -8.64 2.10
C TRP A 59 4.80 -9.76 1.16
N GLN A 60 6.10 -10.07 1.08
CA GLN A 60 6.60 -11.21 0.30
C GLN A 60 6.02 -12.54 0.78
N ARG A 61 5.96 -12.78 2.10
CA ARG A 61 5.34 -13.96 2.70
C ARG A 61 3.87 -14.08 2.33
N LEU A 62 3.10 -12.98 2.44
CA LEU A 62 1.68 -12.97 2.10
C LEU A 62 1.46 -13.39 0.64
N MET A 63 2.23 -12.78 -0.27
CA MET A 63 2.14 -12.99 -1.72
C MET A 63 2.81 -14.28 -2.23
N ARG A 64 3.45 -15.08 -1.35
CA ARG A 64 4.33 -16.21 -1.70
C ARG A 64 5.44 -15.82 -2.69
N ARG A 65 6.05 -14.64 -2.51
CA ARG A 65 7.28 -14.24 -3.22
C ARG A 65 8.52 -14.69 -2.43
N PRO A 66 9.64 -15.00 -3.11
CA PRO A 66 10.91 -15.24 -2.45
C PRO A 66 11.30 -14.07 -1.54
N ARG A 67 11.84 -14.41 -0.37
CA ARG A 67 12.30 -13.44 0.61
C ARG A 67 13.57 -12.77 0.09
N THR A 68 13.62 -11.43 0.07
CA THR A 68 14.85 -10.71 -0.32
C THR A 68 15.98 -11.02 0.67
N PRO A 69 17.17 -11.43 0.21
CA PRO A 69 18.32 -11.71 1.09
C PRO A 69 18.74 -10.52 1.95
N TYR A 70 19.29 -10.82 3.12
CA TYR A 70 19.87 -9.83 4.03
C TYR A 70 21.09 -10.41 4.76
N TYR A 71 22.21 -9.69 4.70
CA TYR A 71 23.51 -10.16 5.21
C TYR A 71 23.95 -9.49 6.52
N GLY A 72 23.21 -8.53 7.04
CA GLY A 72 23.55 -7.87 8.31
C GLY A 72 24.71 -6.86 8.22
N TYR A 73 25.00 -6.31 7.03
CA TYR A 73 26.05 -5.32 6.88
C TYR A 73 25.80 -4.03 7.68
N PRO A 74 24.58 -3.46 7.76
CA PRO A 74 24.35 -2.23 8.53
C PRO A 74 24.64 -2.36 10.04
N GLU A 75 24.48 -3.55 10.61
CA GLU A 75 24.82 -3.86 12.00
C GLU A 75 26.33 -3.99 12.19
N ARG A 76 27.05 -4.59 11.23
CA ARG A 76 28.49 -4.84 11.32
C ARG A 76 29.34 -3.63 10.95
N TRP A 77 28.91 -2.85 9.96
CA TRP A 77 29.67 -1.73 9.39
C TRP A 77 29.02 -0.40 9.80
N THR A 78 29.79 0.44 10.48
CA THR A 78 29.30 1.66 11.14
C THR A 78 29.27 2.90 10.26
N SER A 79 29.62 2.77 8.97
CA SER A 79 29.58 3.89 8.02
C SER A 79 28.17 4.48 7.90
N GLU A 80 28.03 5.76 8.26
CA GLU A 80 26.75 6.46 8.24
C GLU A 80 26.21 6.59 6.81
N VAL A 81 27.07 6.92 5.84
CA VAL A 81 26.70 7.00 4.42
C VAL A 81 26.14 5.68 3.92
N PHE A 82 26.78 4.55 4.27
CA PHE A 82 26.28 3.23 3.90
C PHE A 82 24.93 2.91 4.55
N ARG A 83 24.75 3.25 5.84
CA ARG A 83 23.50 3.02 6.55
C ARG A 83 22.35 3.83 5.97
N GLN A 84 22.59 5.08 5.59
CA GLN A 84 21.59 5.92 4.91
C GLN A 84 21.22 5.36 3.53
N TRP A 85 22.20 4.92 2.73
CA TRP A 85 21.92 4.24 1.48
C TRP A 85 21.08 2.97 1.69
N ALA A 86 21.46 2.12 2.65
CA ALA A 86 20.76 0.88 2.95
C ALA A 86 19.32 1.13 3.42
N LEU A 87 19.11 2.19 4.21
CA LEU A 87 17.80 2.64 4.64
C LEU A 87 16.90 2.97 3.44
N GLU A 88 17.35 3.80 2.51
CA GLU A 88 16.55 4.17 1.33
C GLU A 88 16.28 2.96 0.42
N VAL A 89 17.26 2.06 0.27
CA VAL A 89 17.06 0.80 -0.46
C VAL A 89 15.93 -0.03 0.18
N TRP A 90 15.95 -0.21 1.50
CA TRP A 90 14.93 -1.00 2.20
C TRP A 90 13.57 -0.31 2.21
N ARG A 91 13.53 1.02 2.37
CA ARG A 91 12.31 1.83 2.24
C ARG A 91 11.67 1.63 0.88
N GLY A 92 12.44 1.76 -0.21
CA GLY A 92 11.95 1.54 -1.57
C GLY A 92 11.40 0.12 -1.78
N ARG A 93 12.07 -0.91 -1.23
CA ARG A 93 11.57 -2.29 -1.28
C ARG A 93 10.24 -2.46 -0.54
N ALA A 94 10.12 -1.90 0.65
CA ALA A 94 8.90 -1.98 1.45
C ALA A 94 7.72 -1.34 0.72
N LEU A 95 7.91 -0.13 0.17
CA LEU A 95 6.89 0.59 -0.60
C LEU A 95 6.43 -0.20 -1.83
N ARG A 96 7.37 -0.76 -2.61
CA ARG A 96 7.02 -1.59 -3.78
C ARG A 96 6.23 -2.84 -3.39
N MET A 97 6.63 -3.53 -2.32
CA MET A 97 5.93 -4.74 -1.88
C MET A 97 4.56 -4.45 -1.29
N ARG A 98 4.40 -3.31 -0.59
CA ARG A 98 3.09 -2.83 -0.13
C ARG A 98 2.16 -2.51 -1.30
N ALA A 99 2.65 -1.79 -2.31
CA ALA A 99 1.88 -1.47 -3.52
C ALA A 99 1.46 -2.75 -4.27
N ALA A 100 2.38 -3.70 -4.43
CA ALA A 100 2.10 -4.99 -5.06
C ALA A 100 1.07 -5.81 -4.26
N ALA A 101 1.15 -5.80 -2.92
CA ALA A 101 0.18 -6.49 -2.08
C ALA A 101 -1.22 -5.86 -2.17
N GLY A 102 -1.31 -4.53 -2.35
CA GLY A 102 -2.57 -3.81 -2.57
C GLY A 102 -3.22 -4.09 -3.94
N SER A 103 -2.51 -4.70 -4.88
CA SER A 103 -2.99 -5.00 -6.23
C SER A 103 -2.97 -6.52 -6.51
N PRO A 104 -3.73 -7.34 -5.77
CA PRO A 104 -3.76 -8.77 -6.01
C PRO A 104 -4.34 -9.10 -7.39
N PRO A 105 -3.92 -10.22 -8.02
CA PRO A 105 -4.51 -10.67 -9.28
C PRO A 105 -6.03 -10.87 -9.14
N ARG A 106 -6.78 -10.42 -10.16
CA ARG A 106 -8.24 -10.51 -10.20
C ARG A 106 -8.94 -9.80 -9.03
N LEU A 107 -8.39 -8.69 -8.54
CA LEU A 107 -8.97 -7.90 -7.44
C LEU A 107 -10.47 -7.63 -7.63
N SER A 108 -10.90 -7.24 -8.83
CA SER A 108 -12.31 -6.99 -9.15
C SER A 108 -13.21 -8.22 -8.93
N ALA A 109 -12.73 -9.42 -9.26
CA ALA A 109 -13.45 -10.68 -9.04
C ALA A 109 -13.60 -10.98 -7.54
N TRP A 110 -12.52 -10.82 -6.77
CA TRP A 110 -12.57 -11.01 -5.32
C TRP A 110 -13.50 -10.03 -4.62
N LEU A 111 -13.49 -8.77 -5.05
CA LEU A 111 -14.42 -7.76 -4.54
C LEU A 111 -15.87 -8.07 -4.96
N CYS A 112 -16.09 -8.62 -6.16
CA CYS A 112 -17.42 -9.05 -6.60
C CYS A 112 -17.98 -10.18 -5.74
N ILE A 113 -17.16 -11.19 -5.42
CA ILE A 113 -17.50 -12.29 -4.51
C ILE A 113 -17.78 -11.73 -3.11
N HIS A 114 -16.87 -10.93 -2.56
CA HIS A 114 -17.01 -10.35 -1.23
C HIS A 114 -18.35 -9.63 -1.03
N ARG A 115 -18.79 -8.80 -2.00
CA ARG A 115 -20.08 -8.09 -1.93
C ARG A 115 -21.30 -9.02 -1.80
N ARG A 116 -21.18 -10.30 -2.13
CA ARG A 116 -22.24 -11.31 -2.09
C ARG A 116 -22.12 -12.28 -0.91
N GLU A 117 -20.95 -12.32 -0.26
CA GLU A 117 -20.65 -13.26 0.81
C GLU A 117 -20.91 -12.64 2.20
N GLY A 118 -20.24 -11.53 2.53
CA GLY A 118 -20.40 -10.90 3.84
C GLY A 118 -19.35 -9.85 4.17
N PRO A 119 -19.47 -9.14 5.31
CA PRO A 119 -18.51 -8.12 5.72
C PRO A 119 -17.12 -8.71 6.04
N TRP A 120 -16.05 -7.93 5.87
CA TRP A 120 -14.67 -8.39 6.13
C TRP A 120 -14.43 -8.93 7.54
N THR A 121 -15.21 -8.49 8.51
CA THR A 121 -15.15 -8.88 9.93
C THR A 121 -16.20 -9.93 10.31
N ALA A 122 -16.88 -10.56 9.34
CA ALA A 122 -17.97 -11.51 9.60
C ALA A 122 -17.53 -12.68 10.50
N ASN A 123 -18.27 -12.87 11.59
CA ASN A 123 -18.16 -14.00 12.51
C ASN A 123 -19.53 -14.27 13.13
N THR A 124 -20.45 -14.79 12.33
CA THR A 124 -21.88 -14.93 12.69
C THR A 124 -22.21 -16.26 13.40
N GLY A 125 -21.20 -17.11 13.65
CA GLY A 125 -21.40 -18.44 14.23
C GLY A 125 -21.75 -19.54 13.22
N ASN A 126 -21.85 -19.23 11.92
CA ASN A 126 -22.19 -20.21 10.87
C ASN A 126 -21.02 -21.08 10.38
N GLY A 127 -19.87 -21.04 11.06
CA GLY A 127 -18.68 -21.82 10.69
C GLY A 127 -17.76 -21.19 9.62
N TYR A 128 -18.18 -20.06 9.02
CA TYR A 128 -17.42 -19.31 8.03
C TYR A 128 -16.99 -17.95 8.58
N TYR A 129 -15.87 -17.42 8.08
CA TYR A 129 -15.24 -16.23 8.65
C TYR A 129 -14.76 -15.25 7.59
N GLY A 130 -14.93 -13.97 7.89
CA GLY A 130 -14.44 -12.87 7.08
C GLY A 130 -15.26 -12.64 5.81
N GLY A 131 -14.82 -11.68 5.00
CA GLY A 131 -15.59 -11.16 3.87
C GLY A 131 -15.66 -12.08 2.66
N LEU A 132 -14.84 -13.13 2.65
CA LEU A 132 -14.91 -14.22 1.67
C LEU A 132 -15.41 -15.51 2.32
N GLN A 133 -16.04 -15.45 3.49
CA GLN A 133 -16.69 -16.58 4.15
C GLN A 133 -15.83 -17.86 4.11
N MET A 134 -14.61 -17.80 4.66
CA MET A 134 -13.67 -18.92 4.63
C MET A 134 -13.89 -19.84 5.83
N ASP A 135 -14.13 -21.13 5.60
CA ASP A 135 -14.19 -22.12 6.69
C ASP A 135 -12.81 -22.42 7.31
N LEU A 136 -12.79 -23.15 8.43
CA LEU A 136 -11.53 -23.49 9.12
C LEU A 136 -10.61 -24.41 8.30
N THR A 137 -11.15 -25.30 7.48
CA THR A 137 -10.35 -26.20 6.63
C THR A 137 -9.64 -25.40 5.53
N PHE A 138 -10.35 -24.49 4.88
CA PHE A 138 -9.81 -23.54 3.92
C PHE A 138 -8.72 -22.66 4.54
N GLN A 139 -8.97 -22.12 5.74
CA GLN A 139 -8.01 -21.31 6.48
C GLN A 139 -6.76 -22.12 6.88
N ARG A 140 -6.90 -23.38 7.31
CA ARG A 140 -5.76 -24.25 7.61
C ARG A 140 -4.94 -24.57 6.35
N MET A 141 -5.62 -24.87 5.24
CA MET A 141 -4.96 -25.27 4.00
C MET A 141 -4.20 -24.12 3.35
N TYR A 142 -4.82 -22.94 3.25
CA TYR A 142 -4.26 -21.83 2.51
C TYR A 142 -3.70 -20.72 3.40
N GLY A 143 -4.19 -20.55 4.63
CA GLY A 143 -3.89 -19.43 5.51
C GLY A 143 -3.19 -19.79 6.82
N LEU A 144 -2.59 -20.98 6.96
CA LEU A 144 -2.12 -21.51 8.25
C LEU A 144 -1.32 -20.52 9.10
N TYR A 145 -0.41 -19.76 8.49
CA TYR A 145 0.42 -18.80 9.22
C TYR A 145 -0.40 -17.65 9.82
N LEU A 146 -1.39 -17.13 9.07
CA LEU A 146 -2.31 -16.11 9.57
C LEU A 146 -3.23 -16.70 10.63
N LEU A 147 -3.68 -17.93 10.44
CA LEU A 147 -4.49 -18.63 11.42
C LEU A 147 -3.77 -18.75 12.77
N ARG A 148 -2.49 -19.12 12.75
CA ARG A 148 -1.65 -19.21 13.96
C ARG A 148 -1.34 -17.85 14.58
N SER A 149 -1.03 -16.84 13.78
CA SER A 149 -0.58 -15.54 14.31
C SER A 149 -1.72 -14.58 14.66
N LYS A 150 -2.88 -14.68 14.00
CA LYS A 150 -3.99 -13.73 14.12
C LYS A 150 -5.31 -14.39 14.50
N GLY A 151 -5.42 -15.71 14.49
CA GLY A 151 -6.70 -16.41 14.62
C GLY A 151 -7.46 -16.43 13.29
N ARG A 152 -8.79 -16.49 13.33
CA ARG A 152 -9.63 -16.77 12.15
C ARG A 152 -9.76 -15.58 11.19
N ALA A 153 -10.24 -15.82 9.97
CA ALA A 153 -10.24 -14.85 8.87
C ALA A 153 -10.90 -13.49 9.16
N HIS A 154 -11.89 -13.42 10.06
CA HIS A 154 -12.48 -12.14 10.51
C HIS A 154 -11.49 -11.19 11.19
N ARG A 155 -10.32 -11.69 11.63
CA ARG A 155 -9.21 -10.92 12.22
C ARG A 155 -8.12 -10.56 11.22
N TRP A 156 -8.24 -11.03 9.98
CA TRP A 156 -7.29 -10.74 8.91
C TRP A 156 -7.72 -9.49 8.17
N THR A 157 -6.76 -8.72 7.67
CA THR A 157 -7.07 -7.56 6.82
C THR A 157 -7.73 -8.03 5.51
N PRO A 158 -8.53 -7.17 4.84
CA PRO A 158 -9.11 -7.51 3.53
C PRO A 158 -8.06 -8.01 2.52
N THR A 159 -6.91 -7.33 2.46
CA THR A 159 -5.77 -7.73 1.62
C THR A 159 -5.28 -9.14 1.96
N GLU A 160 -5.17 -9.47 3.25
CA GLU A 160 -4.76 -10.81 3.67
C GLU A 160 -5.77 -11.87 3.25
N GLN A 161 -7.06 -11.64 3.48
CA GLN A 161 -8.12 -12.56 3.05
C GLN A 161 -8.09 -12.78 1.54
N ILE A 162 -7.97 -11.71 0.74
CA ILE A 162 -7.88 -11.82 -0.72
C ILE A 162 -6.64 -12.62 -1.14
N TRP A 163 -5.47 -12.40 -0.53
CA TRP A 163 -4.27 -13.16 -0.88
C TRP A 163 -4.34 -14.65 -0.49
N ILE A 164 -5.10 -15.00 0.55
CA ILE A 164 -5.40 -16.41 0.84
C ILE A 164 -6.34 -16.99 -0.23
N ALA A 165 -7.32 -16.23 -0.71
CA ALA A 165 -8.18 -16.66 -1.82
C ALA A 165 -7.41 -16.81 -3.14
N VAL A 166 -6.52 -15.87 -3.47
CA VAL A 166 -5.60 -15.96 -4.63
C VAL A 166 -4.75 -17.22 -4.55
N ARG A 167 -4.34 -17.64 -3.35
CA ARG A 167 -3.56 -18.86 -3.15
C ARG A 167 -4.38 -20.11 -3.48
N ALA A 168 -5.63 -20.19 -3.01
CA ALA A 168 -6.54 -21.28 -3.35
C ALA A 168 -6.85 -21.31 -4.86
N TYR A 169 -7.07 -20.14 -5.47
CA TYR A 169 -7.26 -20.03 -6.91
C TYR A 169 -6.08 -20.64 -7.69
N ARG A 170 -4.85 -20.25 -7.32
CA ARG A 170 -3.61 -20.73 -7.95
C ARG A 170 -3.31 -22.20 -7.71
N SER A 171 -3.89 -22.83 -6.68
CA SER A 171 -3.73 -24.27 -6.43
C SER A 171 -4.72 -25.13 -7.23
N GLY A 172 -5.38 -24.57 -8.24
CA GLY A 172 -6.34 -25.28 -9.10
C GLY A 172 -7.79 -25.23 -8.64
N ARG A 173 -8.11 -24.61 -7.50
CA ARG A 173 -9.52 -24.49 -7.05
C ARG A 173 -10.32 -23.51 -7.89
N GLY A 174 -9.68 -22.61 -8.63
CA GLY A 174 -10.38 -21.53 -9.34
C GLY A 174 -11.28 -20.72 -8.39
N PHE A 175 -12.49 -20.39 -8.84
CA PHE A 175 -13.51 -19.72 -8.02
C PHE A 175 -14.55 -20.67 -7.41
N TYR A 176 -14.39 -21.98 -7.59
CA TYR A 176 -15.33 -23.01 -7.13
C TYR A 176 -15.57 -23.08 -5.61
N PRO A 177 -14.72 -22.55 -4.71
CA PRO A 177 -15.09 -22.42 -3.29
C PRO A 177 -16.28 -21.47 -3.04
N TRP A 178 -16.61 -20.61 -4.00
CA TRP A 178 -17.72 -19.63 -3.92
C TRP A 178 -18.70 -19.83 -5.08
N PRO A 179 -19.35 -20.99 -5.24
CA PRO A 179 -20.02 -21.36 -6.49
C PRO A 179 -21.17 -20.40 -6.85
N ASN A 180 -21.97 -19.98 -5.88
CA ASN A 180 -23.11 -19.08 -6.12
C ASN A 180 -22.62 -17.65 -6.43
N ALA A 181 -21.72 -17.11 -5.62
CA ALA A 181 -21.16 -15.78 -5.85
C ALA A 181 -20.34 -15.72 -7.15
N ALA A 182 -19.60 -16.77 -7.49
CA ALA A 182 -18.80 -16.86 -8.71
C ALA A 182 -19.67 -16.85 -9.96
N ARG A 183 -20.76 -17.63 -10.01
CA ARG A 183 -21.74 -17.57 -11.12
C ARG A 183 -22.38 -16.19 -11.21
N ALA A 184 -22.82 -15.63 -10.08
CA ALA A 184 -23.41 -14.29 -10.04
C ALA A 184 -22.41 -13.18 -10.42
N CYS A 185 -21.12 -13.47 -10.45
CA CYS A 185 -20.05 -12.59 -10.91
C CYS A 185 -19.53 -12.93 -12.32
N GLY A 186 -20.10 -13.93 -13.01
CA GLY A 186 -19.68 -14.36 -14.35
C GLY A 186 -18.27 -14.95 -14.38
N LEU A 187 -17.85 -15.64 -13.31
CA LEU A 187 -16.49 -16.17 -13.15
C LEU A 187 -16.36 -17.66 -13.47
N ILE A 188 -17.47 -18.40 -13.41
CA ILE A 188 -17.64 -19.83 -13.74
C ILE A 188 -19.03 -20.06 -14.33
#